data_AF-A0A084SUL7-F1
#
_entry.id   AF-A0A084SUL7-F1
#
_cell.length_a   1.000
_cell.length_b   1.000
_cell.length_c   1.000
_cell.angle_alpha   90.00
_cell.angle_beta   90.00
_cell.angle_gamma   90.00
#
_symmetry.space_group_name_H-M   'P 1'
#
loop_
_entity.id
_entity.type
_entity.pdbx_description
1 polymer ?
#
loop_
_entity_poly.entity_id
_entity_poly.type
_entity_poly.pdbx_seq_one_letter_code
_entity_poly.pdbx_strand_id
1 'polypeptide(L)'
;MKPTMFKRYGLTFLASLALSACGAQEPEPGASEPVTSTQVQTLEVPADWVGHQLGLSAPRLRPLEKVTRFARPEPGELPSIRKIEPQTGLEKPGGQMRAMGPDGTIYEVSVPEADAEKVGAAMRERGLSGSSLPSEQPRSESGWSNGIDSRVRWTNSGSDWPRDTIGVVSPNGSSWCTGTLFEGRLVLTAFHCLWDGYGNWVNPQFRAGQDGTTQPYAAVNHTWKYWDQGFVDNDCHKWKTTGYRQVCEQYDWAVLVLANTPTSSTGVTPGYMGVFYNGSDSGLAAYSTYHYGYPGCGSGGAPSGCVDNSMWGQSFTCDIGSFFNPVGGWNRNFYHGCDMSGGHSGGPLYSWSPGSNGPYLLAVNIAESCTGSACSGTTPNIAFRIDKWLGDQMMYWRSIY
;
A
#
# COMPACT_ATOMS: atom_id res chain seq x y z
N MET A 1 -28.44 -61.36 -62.63
CA MET A 1 -28.38 -59.93 -62.22
C MET A 1 -26.92 -59.65 -61.86
N LYS A 2 -26.06 -59.11 -62.73
CA LYS A 2 -25.92 -57.73 -63.23
C LYS A 2 -25.67 -56.68 -62.11
N PRO A 3 -24.84 -55.63 -62.36
CA PRO A 3 -23.55 -55.44 -61.66
C PRO A 3 -23.28 -53.97 -61.22
N THR A 4 -22.03 -53.67 -60.83
CA THR A 4 -21.29 -52.37 -60.99
C THR A 4 -21.84 -51.06 -60.39
N MET A 5 -20.99 -50.32 -59.64
CA MET A 5 -20.31 -49.11 -60.17
C MET A 5 -19.43 -48.38 -59.14
N PHE A 6 -18.24 -48.01 -59.61
CA PHE A 6 -17.33 -47.00 -59.07
C PHE A 6 -17.93 -45.59 -59.11
N LYS A 7 -17.48 -44.71 -58.19
CA LYS A 7 -17.19 -43.31 -58.53
C LYS A 7 -16.15 -42.71 -57.57
N ARG A 8 -14.96 -42.42 -58.12
CA ARG A 8 -13.97 -41.47 -57.59
C ARG A 8 -14.50 -40.06 -57.82
N TYR A 9 -14.37 -39.18 -56.83
CA TYR A 9 -14.23 -37.74 -57.06
C TYR A 9 -13.03 -37.25 -56.25
N GLY A 10 -12.06 -36.68 -56.96
CA GLY A 10 -10.93 -35.98 -56.36
C GLY A 10 -11.40 -34.66 -55.77
N LEU A 11 -10.89 -34.33 -54.59
CA LEU A 11 -10.92 -32.96 -54.09
C LEU A 11 -9.57 -32.33 -54.38
N THR A 12 -9.61 -31.34 -55.27
CA THR A 12 -8.51 -30.47 -55.63
C THR A 12 -8.17 -29.57 -54.44
N PHE A 13 -6.90 -29.58 -54.02
CA PHE A 13 -6.31 -28.59 -53.13
C PHE A 13 -6.42 -27.20 -53.78
N LEU A 14 -7.16 -26.28 -53.17
CA LEU A 14 -7.04 -24.85 -53.40
C LEU A 14 -6.49 -24.22 -52.13
N ALA A 15 -5.18 -24.00 -52.13
CA ALA A 15 -4.49 -23.19 -51.14
C ALA A 15 -4.93 -21.73 -51.32
N SER A 16 -5.81 -21.25 -50.44
CA SER A 16 -5.97 -19.81 -50.24
C SER A 16 -4.81 -19.33 -49.37
N LEU A 17 -3.86 -18.63 -49.98
CA LEU A 17 -2.97 -17.72 -49.26
C LEU A 17 -3.84 -16.60 -48.66
N ALA A 18 -4.16 -16.72 -47.38
CA ALA A 18 -4.53 -15.57 -46.58
C ALA A 18 -3.24 -14.79 -46.30
N LEU A 19 -3.10 -13.61 -46.92
CA LEU A 19 -2.17 -12.60 -46.43
C LEU A 19 -2.60 -12.26 -45.00
N SER A 20 -1.81 -12.74 -44.03
CA SER A 20 -1.92 -12.30 -42.65
C SER A 20 -1.59 -10.80 -42.64
N ALA A 21 -2.60 -9.98 -42.42
CA ALA A 21 -2.42 -8.59 -42.06
C ALA A 21 -1.48 -8.58 -40.83
N CYS A 22 -0.43 -7.76 -40.87
CA CYS A 22 0.30 -7.36 -39.68
C CYS A 22 -0.72 -6.66 -38.76
N GLY A 23 -1.38 -7.44 -37.91
CA GLY A 23 -2.07 -6.90 -36.76
C GLY A 23 -1.01 -6.23 -35.92
N ALA A 24 -1.04 -4.90 -35.85
CA ALA A 24 -0.40 -4.20 -34.77
C ALA A 24 -1.01 -4.79 -33.49
N GLN A 25 -0.24 -5.68 -32.86
CA GLN A 25 -0.61 -6.25 -31.57
C GLN A 25 -0.82 -5.05 -30.66
N GLU A 26 -2.05 -4.84 -30.19
CA GLU A 26 -2.31 -3.76 -29.26
C GLU A 26 -1.31 -3.92 -28.11
N PRO A 27 -0.50 -2.89 -27.80
CA PRO A 27 0.51 -3.04 -26.77
C PRO A 27 -0.16 -3.44 -25.47
N GLU A 28 0.32 -4.53 -24.88
CA GLU A 28 -0.20 -5.15 -23.67
C GLU A 28 -0.41 -4.07 -22.58
N PRO A 29 -1.58 -4.05 -21.91
CA PRO A 29 -1.80 -3.13 -20.80
C PRO A 29 -0.72 -3.34 -19.73
N GLY A 30 -0.14 -2.25 -19.21
CA GLY A 30 0.91 -2.31 -18.17
C GLY A 30 2.36 -2.29 -18.68
N ALA A 31 2.60 -2.25 -19.99
CA ALA A 31 3.96 -2.12 -20.53
C ALA A 31 4.61 -0.79 -20.11
N SER A 32 5.79 -0.87 -19.48
CA SER A 32 6.71 0.25 -19.34
C SER A 32 7.68 0.30 -20.51
N GLU A 33 8.03 1.51 -20.95
CA GLU A 33 9.01 1.71 -22.01
C GLU A 33 10.27 2.39 -21.44
N PRO A 34 11.48 2.05 -21.93
CA PRO A 34 12.69 2.77 -21.54
C PRO A 34 12.57 4.26 -21.90
N VAL A 35 13.02 5.13 -21.00
CA VAL A 35 13.08 6.57 -21.28
C VAL A 35 14.25 6.90 -22.21
N THR A 36 14.08 7.90 -23.06
CA THR A 36 15.12 8.37 -24.00
C THR A 36 16.19 9.24 -23.34
N SER A 37 15.88 9.85 -22.19
CA SER A 37 16.83 10.66 -21.42
C SER A 37 17.09 10.01 -20.06
N THR A 38 18.37 9.84 -19.73
CA THR A 38 18.85 9.36 -18.42
C THR A 38 19.42 10.48 -17.57
N GLN A 39 19.23 11.74 -17.99
CA GLN A 39 19.80 12.89 -17.31
C GLN A 39 19.26 12.98 -15.88
N VAL A 40 20.17 13.05 -14.92
CA VAL A 40 19.83 13.22 -13.51
C VAL A 40 19.23 14.62 -13.31
N GLN A 41 18.04 14.66 -12.75
CA GLN A 41 17.34 15.89 -12.36
C GLN A 41 17.29 16.01 -10.85
N THR A 42 17.13 17.23 -10.35
CA THR A 42 16.92 17.47 -8.92
C THR A 42 15.42 17.58 -8.67
N LEU A 43 14.91 16.92 -7.63
CA LEU A 43 13.52 17.09 -7.21
C LEU A 43 13.33 18.53 -6.71
N GLU A 44 12.28 19.19 -7.19
CA GLU A 44 11.90 20.50 -6.67
C GLU A 44 11.41 20.36 -5.22
N VAL A 45 11.96 21.17 -4.32
CA VAL A 45 11.63 21.20 -2.89
C VAL A 45 11.22 22.62 -2.48
N PRO A 46 10.40 22.78 -1.42
CA PRO A 46 10.00 24.10 -0.93
C PRO A 46 11.21 24.97 -0.53
N ALA A 47 11.07 26.29 -0.67
CA ALA A 47 12.14 27.24 -0.31
C ALA A 47 12.50 27.19 1.18
N ASP A 48 11.55 26.84 2.04
CA ASP A 48 11.67 26.67 3.48
C ASP A 48 11.98 25.22 3.90
N TRP A 49 12.31 24.34 2.95
CA TRP A 49 12.66 22.96 3.20
C TRP A 49 13.72 22.82 4.30
N VAL A 50 13.44 21.95 5.28
CA VAL A 50 14.33 21.69 6.44
C VAL A 50 15.74 21.30 6.00
N GLY A 51 15.88 20.58 4.88
CA GLY A 51 17.20 20.22 4.36
C GLY A 51 18.08 21.42 4.00
N HIS A 52 17.51 22.53 3.49
CA HIS A 52 18.28 23.74 3.23
C HIS A 52 18.87 24.33 4.52
N GLN A 53 18.10 24.33 5.60
CA GLN A 53 18.55 24.81 6.92
C GLN A 53 19.67 23.95 7.49
N LEU A 54 19.74 22.68 7.08
CA LEU A 54 20.76 21.71 7.47
C LEU A 54 21.95 21.64 6.48
N GLY A 55 21.95 22.47 5.43
CA GLY A 55 22.99 22.48 4.41
C GLY A 55 22.99 21.25 3.49
N LEU A 56 21.83 20.60 3.33
CA LEU A 56 21.66 19.38 2.54
C LEU A 56 21.25 19.70 1.10
N SER A 57 21.54 18.77 0.19
CA SER A 57 21.10 18.85 -1.20
C SER A 57 19.75 18.16 -1.38
N ALA A 58 18.90 18.71 -2.26
CA ALA A 58 17.63 18.10 -2.63
C ALA A 58 17.84 16.73 -3.32
N PRO A 59 16.81 15.85 -3.30
CA PRO A 59 16.89 14.52 -3.91
C PRO A 59 17.28 14.56 -5.37
N ARG A 60 18.07 13.58 -5.79
CA ARG A 60 18.38 13.37 -7.21
C ARG A 60 17.49 12.27 -7.77
N LEU A 61 16.95 12.51 -8.95
CA LEU A 61 16.10 11.60 -9.68
C LEU A 61 16.80 11.21 -10.97
N ARG A 62 17.03 9.91 -11.16
CA ARG A 62 17.55 9.36 -12.41
C ARG A 62 16.42 8.60 -13.12
N PRO A 63 15.89 9.10 -14.24
CA PRO A 63 14.78 8.43 -14.94
C PRO A 63 15.24 7.08 -15.50
N LEU A 64 14.37 6.07 -15.42
CA LEU A 64 14.65 4.68 -15.79
C LEU A 64 13.72 4.19 -16.91
N GLU A 65 12.41 4.33 -16.70
CA GLU A 65 11.37 3.82 -17.58
C GLU A 65 10.10 4.66 -17.42
N LYS A 66 9.12 4.48 -18.30
CA LYS A 66 7.86 5.21 -18.28
C LYS A 66 6.68 4.27 -18.42
N VAL A 67 5.77 4.33 -17.46
CA VAL A 67 4.48 3.64 -17.53
C VAL A 67 3.53 4.48 -18.37
N THR A 68 3.12 3.96 -19.52
CA THR A 68 2.25 4.69 -20.46
C THR A 68 0.78 4.32 -20.29
N ARG A 69 0.49 3.17 -19.67
CA ARG A 69 -0.87 2.65 -19.48
C ARG A 69 -1.00 1.96 -18.12
N PHE A 70 -2.08 2.30 -17.42
CA PHE A 70 -2.50 1.63 -16.20
C PHE A 70 -3.59 0.60 -16.50
N ALA A 71 -3.53 -0.55 -15.84
CA ALA A 71 -4.60 -1.52 -15.85
C ALA A 71 -5.84 -0.98 -15.13
N ARG A 72 -7.01 -1.44 -15.58
CA ARG A 72 -8.28 -1.30 -14.86
C ARG A 72 -8.65 -2.68 -14.35
N PRO A 73 -8.48 -2.97 -13.04
CA PRO A 73 -8.84 -4.28 -12.52
C PRO A 73 -10.35 -4.51 -12.63
N GLU A 74 -10.73 -5.78 -12.77
CA GLU A 74 -12.13 -6.15 -12.93
C GLU A 74 -12.93 -5.81 -11.66
N PRO A 75 -14.22 -5.44 -11.77
CA PRO A 75 -15.06 -5.18 -10.61
C PRO A 75 -15.09 -6.37 -9.64
N GLY A 76 -14.81 -6.11 -8.35
CA GLY A 76 -14.79 -7.14 -7.31
C GLY A 76 -13.49 -7.94 -7.21
N GLU A 77 -12.54 -7.72 -8.12
CA GLU A 77 -11.18 -8.21 -7.96
C GLU A 77 -10.50 -7.42 -6.83
N LEU A 78 -9.91 -8.11 -5.87
CA LEU A 78 -9.22 -7.50 -4.74
C LEU A 78 -7.76 -7.94 -4.74
N PRO A 79 -6.83 -7.07 -4.35
CA PRO A 79 -5.41 -7.42 -4.26
C PRO A 79 -5.11 -8.15 -2.94
N SER A 80 -6.01 -9.03 -2.47
CA SER A 80 -5.82 -9.77 -1.22
C SER A 80 -4.63 -10.71 -1.36
N ILE A 81 -3.70 -10.58 -0.41
CA ILE A 81 -2.49 -11.37 -0.35
C ILE A 81 -2.56 -12.33 0.83
N ARG A 82 -2.43 -13.62 0.52
CA ARG A 82 -2.22 -14.68 1.51
C ARG A 82 -0.80 -15.16 1.42
N LYS A 83 -0.16 -15.32 2.57
CA LYS A 83 1.17 -15.92 2.65
C LYS A 83 1.13 -17.35 2.09
N ILE A 84 2.04 -17.64 1.16
CA ILE A 84 2.31 -18.99 0.66
C ILE A 84 3.70 -19.41 1.19
N GLU A 85 3.94 -20.72 1.29
CA GLU A 85 5.11 -21.36 1.92
C GLU A 85 6.47 -20.68 1.65
N PRO A 86 7.46 -20.84 2.57
CA PRO A 86 8.81 -20.32 2.40
C PRO A 86 9.41 -20.74 1.04
N GLN A 87 9.99 -19.80 0.32
CA GLN A 87 10.66 -20.13 -0.93
C GLN A 87 12.12 -20.54 -0.76
N THR A 88 12.56 -21.41 -1.65
CA THR A 88 13.97 -21.73 -1.91
C THR A 88 14.46 -20.89 -3.09
N GLY A 89 15.41 -19.98 -2.86
CA GLY A 89 15.97 -19.12 -3.90
C GLY A 89 16.86 -18.02 -3.33
N LEU A 90 17.69 -17.41 -4.19
CA LEU A 90 18.46 -16.24 -3.84
C LEU A 90 17.55 -15.01 -3.84
N GLU A 91 17.33 -14.44 -2.67
CA GLU A 91 16.72 -13.14 -2.49
C GLU A 91 17.59 -12.06 -3.17
N LYS A 92 16.95 -11.19 -3.96
CA LYS A 92 17.60 -9.97 -4.46
C LYS A 92 17.48 -8.88 -3.39
N PRO A 93 18.55 -8.11 -3.11
CA PRO A 93 18.54 -7.11 -2.06
C PRO A 93 17.58 -5.97 -2.41
N GLY A 94 16.81 -5.52 -1.43
CA GLY A 94 16.10 -4.24 -1.52
C GLY A 94 16.90 -3.06 -0.96
N GLY A 95 16.20 -2.05 -0.46
CA GLY A 95 16.79 -0.80 0.04
C GLY A 95 17.06 0.23 -1.06
N GLN A 96 16.67 -0.06 -2.30
CA GLN A 96 16.71 0.90 -3.40
C GLN A 96 15.36 1.58 -3.54
N MET A 97 15.33 2.87 -3.23
CA MET A 97 14.12 3.66 -3.37
C MET A 97 13.85 4.02 -4.84
N ARG A 98 12.60 3.86 -5.25
CA ARG A 98 12.10 4.34 -6.53
C ARG A 98 10.96 5.31 -6.34
N ALA A 99 10.72 6.11 -7.37
CA ALA A 99 9.56 6.97 -7.44
C ALA A 99 8.91 6.92 -8.82
N MET A 100 7.60 7.08 -8.89
CA MET A 100 6.85 7.30 -10.13
C MET A 100 6.31 8.72 -10.08
N GLY A 101 6.68 9.55 -11.05
CA GLY A 101 6.20 10.92 -11.19
C GLY A 101 4.81 11.02 -11.82
N PRO A 102 4.26 12.25 -11.91
CA PRO A 102 2.89 12.48 -12.38
C PRO A 102 2.68 12.12 -13.86
N ASP A 103 3.76 12.06 -14.64
CA ASP A 103 3.73 11.68 -16.04
C ASP A 103 3.92 10.16 -16.27
N GLY A 104 4.03 9.37 -15.19
CA GLY A 104 4.27 7.93 -15.23
C GLY A 104 5.74 7.52 -15.35
N THR A 105 6.68 8.48 -15.39
CA THR A 105 8.11 8.16 -15.40
C THR A 105 8.54 7.60 -14.05
N ILE A 106 9.23 6.46 -14.08
CA ILE A 106 9.87 5.81 -12.93
C ILE A 106 11.31 6.31 -12.82
N TYR A 107 11.69 6.69 -11.62
CA TYR A 107 12.98 7.23 -11.26
C TYR A 107 13.65 6.34 -10.21
N GLU A 108 14.97 6.18 -10.34
CA GLU A 108 15.81 5.91 -9.18
C GLU A 108 15.93 7.18 -8.35
N VAL A 109 15.63 7.07 -7.06
CA VAL A 109 15.71 8.18 -6.12
C VAL A 109 16.98 8.04 -5.30
N SER A 110 17.84 9.05 -5.36
CA SER A 110 19.04 9.12 -4.55
C SER A 110 18.86 10.18 -3.47
N VAL A 111 18.69 9.68 -2.24
CA VAL A 111 18.73 10.45 -1.00
C VAL A 111 19.75 9.74 -0.10
N PRO A 112 20.86 10.38 0.29
CA PRO A 112 21.78 9.78 1.25
C PRO A 112 21.04 9.46 2.55
N GLU A 113 21.21 8.24 3.07
CA GLU A 113 20.54 7.81 4.31
C GLU A 113 20.82 8.76 5.48
N ALA A 114 22.06 9.23 5.59
CA ALA A 114 22.47 10.22 6.60
C ALA A 114 21.73 11.57 6.47
N ASP A 115 21.30 11.94 5.26
CA ASP A 115 20.55 13.19 5.03
C ASP A 115 19.09 13.01 5.47
N ALA A 116 18.48 11.87 5.14
CA ALA A 116 17.14 11.53 5.65
C ALA A 116 17.13 11.43 7.18
N GLU A 117 18.15 10.83 7.78
CA GLU A 117 18.32 10.77 9.24
C GLU A 117 18.41 12.17 9.87
N LYS A 118 19.23 13.06 9.31
CA LYS A 118 19.36 14.44 9.82
C LYS A 118 18.04 15.21 9.74
N VAL A 119 17.32 15.11 8.62
CA VAL A 119 16.00 15.73 8.48
C VAL A 119 15.01 15.11 9.46
N GLY A 120 14.98 13.78 9.56
CA GLY A 120 14.13 13.06 10.51
C GLY A 120 14.37 13.48 11.96
N ALA A 121 15.64 13.58 12.37
CA ALA A 121 16.03 14.05 13.69
C ALA A 121 15.57 15.49 13.94
N ALA A 122 15.81 16.40 12.98
CA ALA A 122 15.40 17.79 13.08
C ALA A 122 13.86 17.94 13.16
N MET A 123 13.11 17.18 12.38
CA MET A 123 11.64 17.17 12.42
C MET A 123 11.13 16.70 13.78
N ARG A 124 11.71 15.63 14.34
CA ARG A 124 11.37 15.11 15.69
C ARG A 124 11.70 16.10 16.79
N GLU A 125 12.89 16.73 16.75
CA GLU A 125 13.31 17.74 17.73
C GLU A 125 12.38 18.96 17.75
N ARG A 126 11.84 19.34 16.59
CA ARG A 126 10.84 20.41 16.43
C ARG A 126 9.41 19.98 16.82
N GLY A 127 9.20 18.72 17.21
CA GLY A 127 7.87 18.18 17.51
C GLY A 127 6.98 17.95 16.28
N LEU A 128 7.55 17.97 15.06
CA LEU A 128 6.82 17.86 13.80
C LEU A 128 6.55 16.41 13.36
N SER A 129 6.95 15.42 14.16
CA SER A 129 6.60 14.00 13.91
C SER A 129 5.25 13.59 14.50
N GLY A 130 4.59 14.49 15.26
CA GLY A 130 3.28 14.27 15.86
C GLY A 130 2.12 14.27 14.86
N SER A 131 0.94 13.93 15.37
CA SER A 131 -0.35 14.06 14.70
C SER A 131 -0.80 15.52 14.60
N SER A 132 -1.81 15.77 13.77
CA SER A 132 -2.39 17.11 13.61
C SER A 132 -3.35 17.54 14.73
N LEU A 133 -3.87 16.60 15.55
CA LEU A 133 -4.89 16.85 16.57
C LEU A 133 -4.69 15.94 17.80
N PRO A 134 -4.78 16.46 19.05
CA PRO A 134 -4.66 15.66 20.27
C PRO A 134 -5.95 14.88 20.55
N SER A 135 -5.85 13.65 21.07
CA SER A 135 -7.02 12.97 21.65
C SER A 135 -6.63 11.80 22.57
N GLU A 136 -7.54 11.42 23.46
CA GLU A 136 -7.52 10.14 24.19
C GLU A 136 -8.76 9.32 23.79
N GLN A 137 -8.61 8.00 23.75
CA GLN A 137 -9.73 7.07 23.57
C GLN A 137 -9.66 5.93 24.59
N PRO A 138 -10.82 5.44 25.07
CA PRO A 138 -10.91 4.41 26.09
C PRO A 138 -10.65 2.98 25.55
N ARG A 139 -10.27 2.08 26.47
CA ARG A 139 -9.89 0.68 26.22
C ARG A 139 -11.04 -0.29 26.57
N SER A 140 -11.23 -1.34 25.78
CA SER A 140 -11.87 -2.62 26.18
C SER A 140 -11.30 -3.79 25.32
N GLU A 141 -11.78 -5.03 25.47
CA GLU A 141 -11.14 -6.29 25.04
C GLU A 141 -11.46 -6.81 23.61
N SER A 142 -10.73 -7.86 23.17
CA SER A 142 -10.22 -8.23 21.82
C SER A 142 -11.03 -9.18 20.87
N GLY A 143 -10.61 -9.26 19.57
CA GLY A 143 -10.77 -10.31 18.52
C GLY A 143 -10.20 -9.82 17.13
N TRP A 144 -9.65 -10.57 16.14
CA TRP A 144 -9.74 -12.00 15.70
C TRP A 144 -8.73 -12.99 16.29
N SER A 145 -8.21 -12.75 17.48
CA SER A 145 -7.58 -13.82 18.25
C SER A 145 -8.64 -14.87 18.60
N ASN A 146 -8.51 -16.12 18.16
CA ASN A 146 -9.43 -17.25 18.43
C ASN A 146 -10.66 -17.43 17.48
N GLY A 147 -10.65 -16.85 16.28
CA GLY A 147 -11.64 -17.19 15.24
C GLY A 147 -13.02 -16.49 15.35
N ILE A 148 -13.17 -15.48 16.20
CA ILE A 148 -14.36 -14.60 16.31
C ILE A 148 -14.12 -13.21 15.69
N ASP A 149 -14.84 -12.86 14.62
CA ASP A 149 -14.72 -11.54 13.97
C ASP A 149 -15.47 -10.50 14.79
N SER A 150 -14.74 -9.51 15.26
CA SER A 150 -15.21 -8.48 16.18
C SER A 150 -15.15 -7.08 15.58
N ARG A 151 -14.92 -6.98 14.26
CA ARG A 151 -15.02 -5.69 13.57
C ARG A 151 -16.41 -5.13 13.67
N VAL A 152 -16.45 -3.84 13.96
CA VAL A 152 -17.66 -3.03 13.88
C VAL A 152 -17.53 -2.05 12.71
N ARG A 153 -18.64 -1.84 12.01
CA ARG A 153 -18.72 -0.79 10.99
C ARG A 153 -18.62 0.55 11.68
N TRP A 154 -17.66 1.35 11.26
CA TRP A 154 -17.68 2.77 11.57
C TRP A 154 -18.66 3.45 10.61
N THR A 155 -19.57 4.25 11.17
CA THR A 155 -20.49 5.08 10.38
C THR A 155 -20.08 6.52 10.58
N ASN A 156 -19.87 7.24 9.49
CA ASN A 156 -19.48 8.64 9.57
C ASN A 156 -20.64 9.47 10.15
N SER A 157 -20.39 10.19 11.24
CA SER A 157 -21.35 11.08 11.90
C SER A 157 -20.88 12.55 11.97
N GLY A 158 -19.77 12.88 11.31
CA GLY A 158 -19.09 14.18 11.39
C GLY A 158 -17.56 14.03 11.40
N SER A 159 -16.85 15.08 11.81
CA SER A 159 -15.38 15.02 11.98
C SER A 159 -15.02 14.03 13.09
N ASP A 160 -14.33 12.94 12.75
CA ASP A 160 -14.04 11.84 13.66
C ASP A 160 -12.55 11.45 13.62
N TRP A 161 -11.73 12.36 14.14
CA TRP A 161 -10.30 12.14 14.32
C TRP A 161 -10.03 10.95 15.28
N PRO A 162 -9.16 9.96 14.95
CA PRO A 162 -8.25 9.91 13.82
C PRO A 162 -8.75 9.12 12.59
N ARG A 163 -9.95 8.55 12.68
CA ARG A 163 -10.54 7.68 11.65
C ARG A 163 -10.69 8.38 10.30
N ASP A 164 -10.93 9.68 10.31
CA ASP A 164 -11.00 10.50 9.09
C ASP A 164 -9.73 10.47 8.23
N THR A 165 -8.55 10.16 8.79
CA THR A 165 -7.33 10.01 7.98
C THR A 165 -7.16 8.69 7.27
N ILE A 166 -8.00 7.71 7.61
CA ILE A 166 -7.99 6.40 7.00
C ILE A 166 -8.96 6.43 5.83
N GLY A 167 -8.49 6.04 4.65
CA GLY A 167 -9.27 6.13 3.43
C GLY A 167 -9.14 4.91 2.54
N VAL A 168 -10.09 4.80 1.62
CA VAL A 168 -10.04 3.80 0.55
C VAL A 168 -8.95 4.21 -0.44
N VAL A 169 -8.08 3.27 -0.79
CA VAL A 169 -7.15 3.36 -1.92
C VAL A 169 -7.71 2.48 -3.03
N SER A 170 -8.20 3.08 -4.13
CA SER A 170 -8.99 2.32 -5.12
C SER A 170 -8.88 2.83 -6.55
N PRO A 171 -8.61 1.94 -7.54
CA PRO A 171 -8.54 2.30 -8.95
C PRO A 171 -9.91 2.43 -9.65
N ASN A 172 -11.00 1.95 -9.04
CA ASN A 172 -12.31 1.84 -9.69
C ASN A 172 -13.49 2.34 -8.85
N GLY A 173 -13.26 2.95 -7.69
CA GLY A 173 -14.34 3.49 -6.86
C GLY A 173 -14.88 2.51 -5.80
N SER A 174 -14.53 1.23 -5.86
CA SER A 174 -14.91 0.22 -4.85
C SER A 174 -13.80 -0.02 -3.82
N SER A 175 -14.11 -0.60 -2.66
CA SER A 175 -13.10 -1.03 -1.68
C SER A 175 -12.07 -1.93 -2.39
N TRP A 176 -10.79 -1.56 -2.32
CA TRP A 176 -9.67 -2.26 -2.99
C TRP A 176 -8.53 -2.45 -2.01
N CYS A 177 -8.03 -1.34 -1.47
CA CYS A 177 -7.10 -1.28 -0.36
C CYS A 177 -7.48 -0.14 0.59
N THR A 178 -6.70 -0.04 1.66
CA THR A 178 -6.72 1.05 2.63
C THR A 178 -5.43 1.86 2.52
N GLY A 179 -5.48 3.13 2.91
CA GLY A 179 -4.30 3.96 3.12
C GLY A 179 -4.54 4.94 4.27
N THR A 180 -3.47 5.52 4.81
CA THR A 180 -3.56 6.47 5.92
C THR A 180 -2.71 7.70 5.71
N LEU A 181 -3.29 8.88 5.93
CA LEU A 181 -2.55 10.14 5.90
C LEU A 181 -1.61 10.26 7.09
N PHE A 182 -0.34 10.54 6.80
CA PHE A 182 0.69 10.91 7.79
C PHE A 182 1.22 12.35 7.60
N GLU A 183 0.64 13.04 6.62
CA GLU A 183 0.73 14.46 6.29
C GLU A 183 -0.53 14.80 5.48
N GLY A 184 -0.90 16.07 5.32
CA GLY A 184 -2.04 16.50 4.51
C GLY A 184 -2.09 15.98 3.06
N ARG A 185 -0.96 15.57 2.47
CA ARG A 185 -0.86 15.01 1.12
C ARG A 185 -0.13 13.68 1.05
N LEU A 186 0.36 13.14 2.16
CA LEU A 186 1.14 11.90 2.15
C LEU A 186 0.36 10.74 2.74
N VAL A 187 0.14 9.70 1.94
CA VAL A 187 -0.59 8.49 2.32
C VAL A 187 0.37 7.30 2.37
N LEU A 188 0.45 6.62 3.50
CA LEU A 188 1.09 5.31 3.60
C LEU A 188 0.09 4.21 3.21
N THR A 189 0.53 3.27 2.39
CA THR A 189 -0.23 2.08 1.97
C THR A 189 0.72 0.91 1.68
N ALA A 190 0.18 -0.25 1.31
CA ALA A 190 0.98 -1.40 0.88
C ALA A 190 1.30 -1.26 -0.62
N PHE A 191 2.48 -1.71 -1.04
CA PHE A 191 2.88 -1.52 -2.43
C PHE A 191 2.10 -2.40 -3.38
N HIS A 192 1.71 -3.61 -2.94
CA HIS A 192 0.86 -4.48 -3.75
C HIS A 192 -0.50 -3.85 -4.10
N CYS A 193 -0.96 -2.85 -3.34
CA CYS A 193 -2.19 -2.11 -3.66
C CYS A 193 -2.10 -1.30 -4.96
N LEU A 194 -0.88 -1.12 -5.50
CA LEU A 194 -0.61 -0.36 -6.72
C LEU A 194 -0.48 -1.27 -7.96
N TRP A 195 -0.79 -2.56 -7.82
CA TRP A 195 -0.71 -3.57 -8.87
C TRP A 195 -2.00 -4.39 -8.96
N ASP A 196 -2.29 -4.96 -10.12
CA ASP A 196 -3.42 -5.89 -10.31
C ASP A 196 -3.13 -7.34 -9.86
N GLY A 197 -1.87 -7.65 -9.58
CA GLY A 197 -1.39 -8.99 -9.21
C GLY A 197 -0.97 -9.88 -10.37
N TYR A 198 -1.22 -9.47 -11.61
CA TYR A 198 -0.68 -10.07 -12.83
C TYR A 198 0.60 -9.39 -13.30
N GLY A 199 0.95 -8.27 -12.66
CA GLY A 199 2.17 -7.51 -12.91
C GLY A 199 1.92 -6.18 -13.62
N ASN A 200 0.67 -5.70 -13.66
CA ASN A 200 0.34 -4.41 -14.26
C ASN A 200 0.05 -3.36 -13.20
N TRP A 201 0.57 -2.16 -13.42
CA TRP A 201 0.31 -1.02 -12.56
C TRP A 201 -1.17 -0.62 -12.58
N VAL A 202 -1.72 -0.32 -11.41
CA VAL A 202 -3.01 0.37 -11.28
C VAL A 202 -2.80 1.81 -10.79
N ASN A 203 -3.83 2.64 -10.99
CA ASN A 203 -3.79 4.06 -10.63
C ASN A 203 -4.91 4.42 -9.65
N PRO A 204 -4.74 4.14 -8.34
CA PRO A 204 -5.80 4.36 -7.37
C PRO A 204 -6.02 5.84 -7.02
N GLN A 205 -7.23 6.16 -6.58
CA GLN A 205 -7.56 7.37 -5.85
C GLN A 205 -7.57 7.10 -4.35
N PHE A 206 -7.29 8.13 -3.57
CA PHE A 206 -7.50 8.12 -2.12
C PHE A 206 -8.82 8.81 -1.75
N ARG A 207 -9.63 8.17 -0.90
CA ARG A 207 -10.90 8.69 -0.39
C ARG A 207 -10.93 8.60 1.14
N ALA A 208 -10.53 9.69 1.79
CA ALA A 208 -10.46 9.78 3.26
C ALA A 208 -11.86 9.68 3.89
N GLY A 209 -12.00 8.91 4.98
CA GLY A 209 -13.23 8.81 5.77
C GLY A 209 -14.48 8.31 5.02
N GLN A 210 -14.31 7.67 3.86
CA GLN A 210 -15.42 7.16 3.05
C GLN A 210 -16.35 6.27 3.89
N ASP A 211 -17.66 6.39 3.68
CA ASP A 211 -18.64 5.52 4.33
C ASP A 211 -19.80 5.17 3.39
N GLY A 212 -19.69 4.00 2.75
CA GLY A 212 -20.65 3.59 1.73
C GLY A 212 -20.59 4.54 0.53
N THR A 213 -21.72 5.13 0.19
CA THR A 213 -21.81 6.19 -0.83
C THR A 213 -21.50 7.58 -0.29
N THR A 214 -21.37 7.73 1.04
CA THR A 214 -21.05 9.01 1.67
C THR A 214 -19.55 9.26 1.56
N GLN A 215 -19.23 10.40 0.97
CA GLN A 215 -17.86 10.83 0.76
C GLN A 215 -17.63 12.16 1.49
N PRO A 216 -17.14 12.15 2.74
CA PRO A 216 -16.98 13.36 3.55
C PRO A 216 -15.88 14.30 3.02
N TYR A 217 -14.84 13.72 2.40
CA TYR A 217 -13.69 14.44 1.84
C TYR A 217 -13.53 14.13 0.35
N ALA A 218 -13.06 15.11 -0.42
CA ALA A 218 -12.84 14.94 -1.86
C ALA A 218 -11.93 13.74 -2.18
N ALA A 219 -12.22 13.06 -3.29
CA ALA A 219 -11.40 11.96 -3.81
C ALA A 219 -10.20 12.58 -4.50
N VAL A 220 -9.00 12.11 -4.19
CA VAL A 220 -7.79 12.74 -4.68
C VAL A 220 -6.91 11.72 -5.40
N ASN A 221 -6.46 12.09 -6.60
CA ASN A 221 -5.43 11.35 -7.33
C ASN A 221 -4.06 11.62 -6.70
N HIS A 222 -3.13 10.67 -6.77
CA HIS A 222 -1.72 10.93 -6.47
C HIS A 222 -0.96 11.49 -7.67
N THR A 223 0.07 12.29 -7.38
CA THR A 223 1.06 12.79 -8.31
C THR A 223 2.38 12.03 -8.23
N TRP A 224 2.72 11.49 -7.05
CA TRP A 224 3.92 10.67 -6.89
C TRP A 224 3.62 9.37 -6.15
N LYS A 225 4.42 8.34 -6.43
CA LYS A 225 4.44 7.07 -5.69
C LYS A 225 5.89 6.79 -5.29
N TYR A 226 6.16 6.34 -4.07
CA TYR A 226 7.48 5.89 -3.60
C TYR A 226 7.40 4.46 -3.07
N TRP A 227 8.42 3.64 -3.34
CA TRP A 227 8.48 2.24 -2.90
C TRP A 227 9.93 1.71 -2.81
N ASP A 228 10.08 0.52 -2.23
CA ASP A 228 11.32 -0.28 -2.29
C ASP A 228 11.34 -1.19 -3.52
N GLN A 229 12.34 -1.03 -4.39
CA GLN A 229 12.47 -1.79 -5.63
C GLN A 229 12.59 -3.31 -5.40
N GLY A 230 13.01 -3.75 -4.20
CA GLY A 230 13.09 -5.15 -3.83
C GLY A 230 11.79 -5.92 -4.10
N PHE A 231 10.61 -5.27 -4.01
CA PHE A 231 9.33 -5.90 -4.31
C PHE A 231 9.19 -6.28 -5.79
N VAL A 232 9.60 -5.40 -6.70
CA VAL A 232 9.55 -5.68 -8.15
C VAL A 232 10.63 -6.67 -8.54
N ASP A 233 11.85 -6.49 -8.01
CA ASP A 233 13.01 -7.31 -8.35
C ASP A 233 12.82 -8.78 -7.92
N ASN A 234 12.06 -9.01 -6.86
CA ASN A 234 11.62 -10.32 -6.40
C ASN A 234 10.21 -10.69 -6.92
N ASP A 235 9.78 -10.20 -8.10
CA ASP A 235 8.53 -10.54 -8.80
C ASP A 235 7.26 -10.55 -7.92
N CYS A 236 7.25 -9.79 -6.82
CA CYS A 236 6.19 -9.84 -5.84
C CYS A 236 4.89 -9.25 -6.38
N HIS A 237 4.97 -8.33 -7.34
CA HIS A 237 3.86 -7.69 -8.06
C HIS A 237 3.05 -8.64 -8.97
N LYS A 238 3.53 -9.87 -9.17
CA LYS A 238 2.90 -10.91 -10.00
C LYS A 238 2.27 -12.02 -9.16
N TRP A 239 1.88 -11.73 -7.92
CA TRP A 239 1.49 -12.75 -6.93
C TRP A 239 0.35 -13.69 -7.38
N LYS A 240 -0.49 -13.31 -8.35
CA LYS A 240 -1.52 -14.21 -8.89
C LYS A 240 -0.96 -15.28 -9.82
N THR A 241 0.20 -15.04 -10.43
CA THR A 241 0.86 -15.99 -11.34
C THR A 241 2.07 -16.67 -10.72
N THR A 242 2.78 -15.98 -9.82
CA THR A 242 3.99 -16.48 -9.16
C THR A 242 3.78 -16.93 -7.71
N GLY A 243 2.63 -16.60 -7.12
CA GLY A 243 2.37 -16.74 -5.69
C GLY A 243 3.02 -15.62 -4.87
N TYR A 244 2.40 -15.24 -3.74
CA TYR A 244 3.00 -14.29 -2.80
C TYR A 244 3.96 -15.01 -1.85
N ARG A 245 5.18 -14.45 -1.72
CA ARG A 245 6.32 -15.12 -1.09
C ARG A 245 6.77 -14.37 0.15
N GLN A 246 7.34 -15.07 1.12
CA GLN A 246 7.86 -14.44 2.35
C GLN A 246 8.86 -13.30 2.07
N VAL A 247 9.70 -13.44 1.04
CA VAL A 247 10.67 -12.40 0.63
C VAL A 247 10.02 -11.06 0.26
N CYS A 248 8.74 -11.07 -0.12
CA CYS A 248 8.00 -9.87 -0.49
C CYS A 248 7.61 -9.02 0.71
N GLU A 249 7.44 -9.65 1.88
CA GLU A 249 6.87 -9.02 3.08
C GLU A 249 7.72 -7.82 3.55
N GLN A 250 9.03 -7.87 3.37
CA GLN A 250 9.97 -6.82 3.80
C GLN A 250 10.14 -5.66 2.80
N TYR A 251 9.39 -5.68 1.70
CA TYR A 251 9.41 -4.65 0.65
C TYR A 251 8.02 -4.06 0.35
N ASP A 252 6.98 -4.58 1.00
CA ASP A 252 5.58 -4.27 0.66
C ASP A 252 5.05 -3.01 1.36
N TRP A 253 5.66 -1.86 1.05
CA TRP A 253 5.21 -0.56 1.51
C TRP A 253 5.30 0.45 0.38
N ALA A 254 4.38 1.41 0.38
CA ALA A 254 4.43 2.53 -0.55
C ALA A 254 3.90 3.81 0.08
N VAL A 255 4.41 4.93 -0.42
CA VAL A 255 3.89 6.27 -0.11
C VAL A 255 3.29 6.89 -1.37
N LEU A 256 2.07 7.39 -1.27
CA LEU A 256 1.42 8.19 -2.30
C LEU A 256 1.49 9.66 -1.90
N VAL A 257 1.92 10.52 -2.84
CA VAL A 257 1.81 11.97 -2.71
C VAL A 257 0.57 12.41 -3.47
N LEU A 258 -0.45 12.88 -2.76
CA LEU A 258 -1.71 13.35 -3.32
C LEU A 258 -1.53 14.66 -4.07
N ALA A 259 -2.32 14.87 -5.13
CA ALA A 259 -2.33 16.11 -5.89
C ALA A 259 -2.70 17.32 -5.02
N ASN A 260 -3.62 17.14 -4.08
CA ASN A 260 -4.11 18.13 -3.13
C ASN A 260 -4.39 17.48 -1.78
N THR A 261 -4.54 18.28 -0.72
CA THR A 261 -5.06 17.78 0.56
C THR A 261 -6.54 17.42 0.43
N PRO A 262 -6.98 16.21 0.83
CA PRO A 262 -8.40 15.88 0.88
C PRO A 262 -9.14 16.89 1.75
N THR A 263 -10.17 17.51 1.19
CA THR A 263 -10.91 18.60 1.84
C THR A 263 -12.41 18.36 1.67
N SER A 264 -13.18 18.65 2.72
CA SER A 264 -14.64 18.57 2.68
C SER A 264 -15.23 19.71 1.85
N SER A 265 -16.54 19.66 1.57
CA SER A 265 -17.25 20.76 0.92
C SER A 265 -17.26 22.08 1.71
N THR A 266 -16.93 22.03 3.01
CA THR A 266 -16.85 23.19 3.90
C THR A 266 -15.43 23.67 4.18
N GLY A 267 -14.42 23.08 3.52
CA GLY A 267 -13.02 23.49 3.70
C GLY A 267 -12.29 22.80 4.85
N VAL A 268 -12.88 21.78 5.48
CA VAL A 268 -12.27 21.02 6.59
C VAL A 268 -11.40 19.90 6.04
N THR A 269 -10.22 19.70 6.60
CA THR A 269 -9.31 18.60 6.25
C THR A 269 -9.41 17.46 7.27
N PRO A 270 -9.12 16.21 6.89
CA PRO A 270 -9.22 15.05 7.77
C PRO A 270 -8.16 15.01 8.88
N GLY A 271 -7.14 15.87 8.82
CA GLY A 271 -5.93 15.77 9.66
C GLY A 271 -4.89 14.80 9.10
N TYR A 272 -3.95 14.38 9.95
CA TYR A 272 -2.96 13.33 9.67
C TYR A 272 -2.45 12.69 10.98
N MET A 273 -2.08 11.41 10.91
CA MET A 273 -1.44 10.71 12.02
C MET A 273 0.05 11.07 12.11
N GLY A 274 0.61 11.00 13.32
CA GLY A 274 2.05 11.08 13.52
C GLY A 274 2.77 9.83 12.99
N VAL A 275 4.10 9.88 12.99
CA VAL A 275 4.94 8.73 12.63
C VAL A 275 5.88 8.42 13.78
N PHE A 276 5.95 7.16 14.19
CA PHE A 276 6.85 6.73 15.24
C PHE A 276 7.50 5.39 14.91
N TYR A 277 8.79 5.26 15.24
CA TYR A 277 9.50 3.98 15.25
C TYR A 277 9.98 3.69 16.67
N ASN A 278 9.74 2.48 17.16
CA ASN A 278 10.31 2.03 18.43
C ASN A 278 11.67 1.38 18.16
N GLY A 279 12.65 1.56 19.06
CA GLY A 279 14.00 0.97 19.08
C GLY A 279 14.09 -0.55 19.19
N SER A 280 13.07 -1.20 19.76
CA SER A 280 13.11 -2.62 20.07
C SER A 280 11.79 -3.31 19.75
N ASP A 281 11.86 -4.60 19.47
CA ASP A 281 10.68 -5.44 19.22
C ASP A 281 9.79 -5.50 20.46
N SER A 282 10.38 -5.71 21.64
CA SER A 282 9.66 -5.74 22.92
C SER A 282 9.02 -4.39 23.24
N GLY A 283 9.68 -3.28 22.90
CA GLY A 283 9.13 -1.94 23.08
C GLY A 283 7.95 -1.68 22.16
N LEU A 284 8.03 -2.12 20.89
CA LEU A 284 6.90 -2.00 19.96
C LEU A 284 5.72 -2.87 20.40
N ALA A 285 5.99 -4.12 20.80
CA ALA A 285 4.97 -5.05 21.26
C ALA A 285 4.26 -4.63 22.56
N ALA A 286 4.88 -3.74 23.35
CA ALA A 286 4.27 -3.19 24.55
C ALA A 286 3.21 -2.10 24.27
N TYR A 287 3.07 -1.65 23.02
CA TYR A 287 2.09 -0.64 22.65
C TYR A 287 0.71 -1.23 22.39
N SER A 288 -0.30 -0.55 22.93
CA SER A 288 -1.69 -0.72 22.54
C SER A 288 -1.86 -0.31 21.07
N THR A 289 -2.08 -1.27 20.17
CA THR A 289 -2.23 -1.00 18.74
C THR A 289 -3.67 -1.11 18.29
N TYR A 290 -4.06 -0.29 17.33
CA TYR A 290 -5.41 -0.22 16.78
C TYR A 290 -5.36 -0.36 15.26
N HIS A 291 -6.45 -0.88 14.69
CA HIS A 291 -6.62 -1.02 13.26
C HIS A 291 -8.05 -0.71 12.83
N TYR A 292 -8.17 0.13 11.79
CA TYR A 292 -9.36 0.27 10.97
C TYR A 292 -8.93 0.22 9.50
N GLY A 293 -9.79 -0.30 8.64
CA GLY A 293 -9.57 -0.33 7.20
C GLY A 293 -10.85 -0.62 6.43
N TYR A 294 -10.71 -0.78 5.12
CA TYR A 294 -11.83 -0.94 4.20
C TYR A 294 -11.84 -2.36 3.63
N PRO A 295 -12.51 -3.31 4.28
CA PRO A 295 -12.65 -4.66 3.73
C PRO A 295 -13.35 -4.59 2.37
N GLY A 296 -12.96 -5.46 1.46
CA GLY A 296 -13.76 -5.77 0.28
C GLY A 296 -14.81 -6.79 0.65
N CYS A 297 -16.09 -6.47 0.47
CA CYS A 297 -17.19 -7.26 1.04
C CYS A 297 -17.39 -8.64 0.40
N GLY A 298 -16.78 -8.90 -0.76
CA GLY A 298 -16.71 -10.23 -1.37
C GLY A 298 -15.47 -11.04 -0.98
N SER A 299 -14.57 -10.50 -0.14
CA SER A 299 -13.35 -11.22 0.26
C SER A 299 -13.63 -12.31 1.29
N GLY A 300 -12.84 -13.38 1.23
CA GLY A 300 -12.86 -14.40 2.28
C GLY A 300 -12.51 -13.78 3.63
N GLY A 301 -13.38 -13.96 4.61
CA GLY A 301 -13.24 -13.37 5.93
C GLY A 301 -13.70 -11.91 6.02
N ALA A 302 -14.44 -11.37 5.05
CA ALA A 302 -15.08 -10.05 5.20
C ALA A 302 -16.10 -10.03 6.37
N PRO A 303 -16.32 -8.88 7.03
CA PRO A 303 -17.29 -8.76 8.12
C PRO A 303 -18.70 -9.20 7.73
N SER A 304 -19.45 -9.75 8.67
CA SER A 304 -20.87 -10.03 8.45
C SER A 304 -21.65 -8.74 8.25
N GLY A 305 -22.48 -8.68 7.19
CA GLY A 305 -23.17 -7.46 6.81
C GLY A 305 -22.24 -6.37 6.25
N CYS A 306 -21.08 -6.76 5.71
CA CYS A 306 -20.13 -5.84 5.08
C CYS A 306 -20.84 -4.90 4.08
N VAL A 307 -20.53 -3.61 4.20
CA VAL A 307 -20.98 -2.56 3.29
C VAL A 307 -19.76 -2.05 2.54
N ASP A 308 -19.81 -2.10 1.21
CA ASP A 308 -18.70 -1.64 0.36
C ASP A 308 -18.35 -0.19 0.67
N ASN A 309 -17.07 0.17 0.53
CA ASN A 309 -16.55 1.49 0.82
C ASN A 309 -16.88 2.00 2.24
N SER A 310 -17.16 1.11 3.19
CA SER A 310 -17.29 1.49 4.61
C SER A 310 -16.06 1.05 5.38
N MET A 311 -15.69 1.83 6.39
CA MET A 311 -14.59 1.49 7.27
C MET A 311 -15.04 0.51 8.35
N TRP A 312 -14.23 -0.50 8.58
CA TRP A 312 -14.43 -1.51 9.60
C TRP A 312 -13.16 -1.62 10.43
N GLY A 313 -13.34 -1.82 11.72
CA GLY A 313 -12.22 -2.03 12.62
C GLY A 313 -12.74 -2.45 13.97
N GLN A 314 -11.81 -2.82 14.80
CA GLN A 314 -12.08 -3.17 16.17
C GLN A 314 -12.07 -1.90 17.03
N SER A 315 -13.00 -1.82 17.98
CA SER A 315 -13.06 -0.72 18.96
C SER A 315 -12.01 -0.83 20.07
N PHE A 316 -11.04 -1.74 19.93
CA PHE A 316 -10.11 -2.15 20.97
C PHE A 316 -8.72 -2.44 20.41
N THR A 317 -7.79 -2.74 21.32
CA THR A 317 -6.39 -2.98 20.98
C THR A 317 -6.14 -4.40 20.49
N CYS A 318 -5.23 -4.56 19.54
CA CYS A 318 -4.70 -5.85 19.13
C CYS A 318 -3.27 -6.07 19.63
N ASP A 319 -2.94 -7.36 19.81
CA ASP A 319 -1.62 -7.80 20.22
C ASP A 319 -0.67 -7.88 19.02
N ILE A 320 0.59 -7.53 19.26
CA ILE A 320 1.71 -7.83 18.37
C ILE A 320 2.31 -9.17 18.79
N GLY A 321 2.45 -10.07 17.83
CA GLY A 321 3.07 -11.38 17.98
C GLY A 321 4.55 -11.36 17.59
N SER A 322 5.00 -12.46 16.99
CA SER A 322 6.42 -12.67 16.66
C SER A 322 6.92 -11.74 15.55
N PHE A 323 8.18 -11.32 15.68
CA PHE A 323 8.91 -10.48 14.74
C PHE A 323 9.80 -11.33 13.83
N PHE A 324 10.01 -10.89 12.59
CA PHE A 324 10.81 -11.60 11.59
C PHE A 324 11.32 -10.68 10.47
N ASN A 325 12.07 -11.25 9.52
CA ASN A 325 12.79 -10.56 8.43
C ASN A 325 13.79 -9.51 8.95
N PRO A 326 14.92 -9.95 9.53
CA PRO A 326 15.94 -9.05 10.08
C PRO A 326 16.72 -8.34 8.97
N VAL A 327 16.64 -7.02 8.91
CA VAL A 327 17.38 -6.15 7.99
C VAL A 327 18.00 -4.99 8.76
N GLY A 328 19.31 -4.78 8.64
CA GLY A 328 19.99 -3.66 9.29
C GLY A 328 19.87 -3.61 10.82
N GLY A 329 19.70 -4.76 11.47
CA GLY A 329 19.50 -4.86 12.93
C GLY A 329 18.04 -4.73 13.39
N TRP A 330 17.08 -4.68 12.45
CA TRP A 330 15.65 -4.54 12.73
C TRP A 330 14.86 -5.67 12.12
N ASN A 331 13.87 -6.20 12.86
CA ASN A 331 12.83 -7.01 12.22
C ASN A 331 11.85 -6.08 11.51
N ARG A 332 11.79 -6.20 10.17
CA ARG A 332 10.92 -5.37 9.31
C ARG A 332 9.47 -5.78 9.35
N ASN A 333 9.17 -6.99 9.81
CA ASN A 333 7.82 -7.51 9.84
C ASN A 333 7.49 -8.13 11.19
N PHE A 334 6.20 -8.16 11.50
CA PHE A 334 5.68 -8.86 12.66
C PHE A 334 4.26 -9.36 12.41
N TYR A 335 3.87 -10.37 13.17
CA TYR A 335 2.49 -10.84 13.23
C TYR A 335 1.64 -9.99 14.17
N HIS A 336 0.35 -9.83 13.93
CA HIS A 336 -0.58 -9.14 14.84
C HIS A 336 -1.97 -9.78 14.84
N GLY A 337 -2.72 -9.51 15.92
CA GLY A 337 -4.04 -10.11 16.19
C GLY A 337 -5.24 -9.28 15.77
N CYS A 338 -5.06 -8.13 15.10
CA CYS A 338 -6.20 -7.29 14.74
C CYS A 338 -7.08 -7.98 13.70
N ASP A 339 -8.41 -7.94 13.84
CA ASP A 339 -9.31 -8.40 12.77
C ASP A 339 -9.02 -7.69 11.44
N MET A 340 -8.82 -8.47 10.37
CA MET A 340 -8.74 -7.94 9.01
C MET A 340 -9.18 -8.98 7.98
N SER A 341 -9.27 -8.53 6.73
CA SER A 341 -9.54 -9.33 5.54
C SER A 341 -9.00 -8.60 4.30
N GLY A 342 -9.11 -9.21 3.12
CA GLY A 342 -8.84 -8.52 1.86
C GLY A 342 -9.49 -7.14 1.79
N GLY A 343 -8.73 -6.12 1.37
CA GLY A 343 -9.12 -4.70 1.40
C GLY A 343 -8.52 -3.89 2.56
N HIS A 344 -8.23 -4.54 3.70
CA HIS A 344 -7.50 -3.89 4.80
C HIS A 344 -6.00 -3.71 4.50
N SER A 345 -5.48 -4.34 3.44
CA SER A 345 -4.14 -4.10 2.90
C SER A 345 -3.85 -2.60 2.77
N GLY A 346 -2.68 -2.18 3.23
CA GLY A 346 -2.27 -0.78 3.28
C GLY A 346 -2.85 0.03 4.43
N GLY A 347 -3.74 -0.57 5.23
CA GLY A 347 -4.29 0.07 6.41
C GLY A 347 -3.28 0.16 7.56
N PRO A 348 -3.51 1.09 8.50
CA PRO A 348 -2.54 1.38 9.54
C PRO A 348 -2.64 0.37 10.69
N LEU A 349 -1.49 0.05 11.29
CA LEU A 349 -1.43 -0.18 12.73
C LEU A 349 -0.93 1.09 13.39
N TYR A 350 -1.73 1.62 14.30
CA TYR A 350 -1.42 2.87 14.98
C TYR A 350 -1.57 2.75 16.49
N SER A 351 -0.91 3.65 17.23
CA SER A 351 -1.01 3.71 18.68
C SER A 351 -1.06 5.15 19.18
N TRP A 352 -1.71 5.35 20.32
CA TRP A 352 -1.62 6.60 21.07
C TRP A 352 -0.32 6.70 21.88
N SER A 353 0.42 5.60 22.02
CA SER A 353 1.75 5.58 22.63
C SER A 353 2.85 5.80 21.57
N PRO A 354 4.02 6.37 21.94
CA PRO A 354 4.41 6.82 23.29
C PRO A 354 4.14 8.29 23.59
N GLY A 355 3.61 9.08 22.65
CA GLY A 355 3.56 10.54 22.76
C GLY A 355 2.17 11.11 23.06
N SER A 356 2.14 12.29 23.67
CA SER A 356 0.91 13.09 23.90
C SER A 356 0.28 13.65 22.61
N ASN A 357 1.02 13.62 21.49
CA ASN A 357 0.60 14.16 20.20
C ASN A 357 0.30 13.01 19.22
N GLY A 358 -0.28 11.92 19.75
CA GLY A 358 -0.73 10.77 18.98
C GLY A 358 -2.06 11.03 18.25
N PRO A 359 -2.52 10.07 17.43
CA PRO A 359 -1.96 8.75 17.27
C PRO A 359 -0.77 8.73 16.30
N TYR A 360 0.07 7.72 16.43
CA TYR A 360 1.23 7.47 15.59
C TYR A 360 1.05 6.20 14.78
N LEU A 361 1.36 6.27 13.49
CA LEU A 361 1.57 5.10 12.66
C LEU A 361 2.79 4.34 13.17
N LEU A 362 2.63 3.03 13.32
CA LEU A 362 3.66 2.09 13.73
C LEU A 362 4.01 1.09 12.63
N ALA A 363 3.03 0.74 11.81
CA ALA A 363 3.16 -0.25 10.75
C ALA A 363 2.04 -0.12 9.72
N VAL A 364 2.19 -0.82 8.60
CA VAL A 364 1.19 -0.95 7.55
C VAL A 364 0.84 -2.43 7.36
N ASN A 365 -0.45 -2.75 7.24
CA ASN A 365 -0.91 -4.13 7.03
C ASN A 365 -0.64 -4.57 5.60
N ILE A 366 -0.07 -5.75 5.41
CA ILE A 366 0.42 -6.20 4.09
C ILE A 366 -0.12 -7.56 3.66
N ALA A 367 -0.38 -8.47 4.59
CA ALA A 367 -0.81 -9.83 4.25
C ALA A 367 -1.50 -10.52 5.43
N GLU A 368 -2.16 -11.62 5.12
CA GLU A 368 -2.76 -12.53 6.10
C GLU A 368 -2.13 -13.92 5.96
N SER A 369 -1.82 -14.59 7.07
CA SER A 369 -1.34 -15.98 7.07
C SER A 369 -2.48 -17.00 6.94
N CYS A 370 -3.70 -16.61 7.32
CA CYS A 370 -4.93 -17.37 7.18
C CYS A 370 -6.12 -16.39 7.23
N THR A 371 -7.34 -16.86 6.98
CA THR A 371 -8.56 -16.04 7.13
C THR A 371 -9.71 -16.89 7.67
N GLY A 372 -10.70 -16.28 8.32
CA GLY A 372 -11.96 -16.96 8.64
C GLY A 372 -11.81 -18.04 9.72
N SER A 373 -12.74 -18.98 9.72
CA SER A 373 -12.72 -20.14 10.63
C SER A 373 -11.54 -21.08 10.42
N ALA A 374 -10.72 -20.87 9.38
CA ALA A 374 -9.48 -21.61 9.15
C ALA A 374 -8.30 -21.06 9.97
N CYS A 375 -8.45 -19.91 10.63
CA CYS A 375 -7.44 -19.37 11.53
C CYS A 375 -7.58 -19.94 12.95
N SER A 376 -6.56 -20.67 13.39
CA SER A 376 -6.44 -21.14 14.79
C SER A 376 -5.44 -20.33 15.63
N GLY A 377 -4.67 -19.43 15.00
CA GLY A 377 -3.68 -18.59 15.68
C GLY A 377 -4.26 -17.29 16.23
N THR A 378 -3.58 -16.70 17.21
CA THR A 378 -3.98 -15.42 17.82
C THR A 378 -3.45 -14.19 17.09
N THR A 379 -2.45 -14.36 16.21
CA THR A 379 -1.85 -13.28 15.42
C THR A 379 -1.73 -13.68 13.95
N PRO A 380 -2.85 -13.83 13.23
CA PRO A 380 -2.82 -14.36 11.87
C PRO A 380 -2.35 -13.34 10.83
N ASN A 381 -2.23 -12.07 11.19
CA ASN A 381 -2.03 -10.99 10.24
C ASN A 381 -0.61 -10.46 10.25
N ILE A 382 -0.16 -9.90 9.13
CA ILE A 382 1.23 -9.48 8.92
C ILE A 382 1.26 -7.99 8.60
N ALA A 383 2.13 -7.29 9.32
CA ALA A 383 2.42 -5.89 9.08
C ALA A 383 3.89 -5.67 8.68
N PHE A 384 4.13 -4.65 7.87
CA PHE A 384 5.44 -4.04 7.66
C PHE A 384 5.64 -2.92 8.69
N ARG A 385 6.65 -3.05 9.53
CA ARG A 385 7.00 -2.11 10.59
C ARG A 385 7.60 -0.84 10.00
N ILE A 386 7.21 0.32 10.55
CA ILE A 386 7.97 1.55 10.38
C ILE A 386 9.23 1.44 11.24
N ASP A 387 10.31 0.98 10.63
CA ASP A 387 11.65 0.98 11.23
C ASP A 387 12.24 2.39 11.21
N LYS A 388 13.45 2.55 11.78
CA LYS A 388 14.12 3.86 11.82
C LYS A 388 14.31 4.44 10.42
N TRP A 389 14.75 3.61 9.47
CA TRP A 389 15.03 4.05 8.10
C TRP A 389 13.77 4.60 7.44
N LEU A 390 12.67 3.83 7.44
CA LEU A 390 11.41 4.28 6.85
C LEU A 390 10.85 5.49 7.60
N GLY A 391 10.92 5.52 8.93
CA GLY A 391 10.50 6.66 9.73
C GLY A 391 11.25 7.95 9.36
N ASP A 392 12.56 7.86 9.10
CA ASP A 392 13.39 8.97 8.64
C ASP A 392 13.00 9.40 7.21
N GLN A 393 12.77 8.46 6.29
CA GLN A 393 12.26 8.78 4.94
C GLN A 393 10.88 9.45 4.99
N MET A 394 9.99 8.99 5.87
CA MET A 394 8.66 9.59 6.05
C MET A 394 8.76 11.03 6.52
N MET A 395 9.66 11.34 7.46
CA MET A 395 9.90 12.73 7.87
C MET A 395 10.57 13.55 6.77
N TYR A 396 11.43 12.92 5.98
CA TYR A 396 12.04 13.55 4.83
C TYR A 396 10.98 13.97 3.80
N TRP A 397 10.05 13.10 3.43
CA TRP A 397 8.94 13.46 2.53
C TRP A 397 8.03 14.52 3.13
N ARG A 398 7.71 14.46 4.43
CA ARG A 398 6.95 15.51 5.13
C ARG A 398 7.61 16.89 5.12
N SER A 399 8.93 16.93 4.98
CA SER A 399 9.63 18.21 4.87
C SER A 399 9.53 18.80 3.46
N ILE A 400 9.23 17.98 2.44
CA ILE A 400 9.16 18.35 1.02
C ILE A 400 7.73 18.68 0.59
N TYR A 401 6.77 17.91 1.07
CA TYR A 401 5.35 17.99 0.68
C TYR A 401 4.52 18.50 1.84
#